data_AF-A0A963HF58-F1
#
_entry.id   AF-A0A963HF58-F1
#
_cell.length_a   1.000
_cell.length_b   1.000
_cell.length_c   1.000
_cell.angle_alpha   90.00
_cell.angle_beta   90.00
_cell.angle_gamma   90.00
#
_symmetry.space_group_name_H-M   'P 1'
#
loop_
_entity.id
_entity.type
_entity.pdbx_description
1 polymer ?
#
loop_
_entity_poly.entity_id
_entity_poly.type
_entity_poly.pdbx_seq_one_letter_code
_entity_poly.pdbx_strand_id
1 'polypeptide(L)'
;PNFLQGSAAEVTARLRHCAPRLYVRLAMADVAPEQRAKTPMPPESMLPAFASDPASWRGSPLRAGLLAQVEQWLRAETGQAPQLAAMLAGGYEALRPCLPPR
;
A
#
# COMPACT_ATOMS: atom_id res chain seq x y z
N PRO A 1 -17.01 -8.31 5.17
CA PRO A 1 -15.74 -9.00 5.44
C PRO A 1 -14.71 -8.05 6.06
N ASN A 2 -14.30 -8.30 7.31
CA ASN A 2 -13.22 -7.56 7.94
C ASN A 2 -11.88 -8.11 7.43
N PHE A 3 -11.09 -7.25 6.77
CA PHE A 3 -9.83 -7.62 6.12
C PHE A 3 -8.81 -8.20 7.11
N LEU A 4 -8.86 -7.78 8.38
CA LEU A 4 -7.94 -8.17 9.44
C LEU A 4 -8.50 -9.24 10.40
N GLN A 5 -9.59 -9.90 10.02
CA GLN A 5 -10.21 -10.95 10.84
C GLN A 5 -9.83 -12.36 10.36
N GLY A 6 -9.42 -13.22 11.30
CA GLY A 6 -9.02 -14.61 11.06
C GLY A 6 -7.74 -14.95 11.82
N SER A 7 -7.17 -16.12 11.51
CA SER A 7 -5.82 -16.50 11.95
C SER A 7 -4.75 -15.60 11.33
N ALA A 8 -3.57 -15.56 11.95
CA ALA A 8 -2.43 -14.80 11.43
C ALA A 8 -2.05 -15.21 10.00
N ALA A 9 -2.17 -16.49 9.66
CA ALA A 9 -1.90 -17.01 8.32
C ALA A 9 -2.91 -16.48 7.29
N GLU A 10 -4.21 -16.46 7.64
CA GLU A 10 -5.26 -15.93 6.77
C GLU A 10 -5.12 -14.42 6.55
N VAL A 11 -4.83 -13.66 7.61
CA VAL A 11 -4.59 -12.22 7.51
C VAL A 11 -3.36 -11.93 6.66
N THR A 12 -2.28 -12.70 6.84
CA THR A 12 -1.06 -12.57 6.02
C THR A 12 -1.34 -12.89 4.55
N ALA A 13 -2.10 -13.94 4.26
CA ALA A 13 -2.47 -14.30 2.89
C ALA A 13 -3.30 -13.18 2.22
N ARG A 14 -4.25 -12.57 2.95
CA ARG A 14 -5.04 -11.43 2.46
C ARG A 14 -4.19 -10.19 2.23
N LEU A 15 -3.27 -9.87 3.14
CA LEU A 15 -2.32 -8.76 2.99
C LEU A 15 -1.45 -8.93 1.75
N ARG A 16 -0.87 -10.12 1.55
CA ARG A 16 -0.09 -10.47 0.35
C ARG A 16 -0.93 -10.35 -0.92
N HIS A 17 -2.16 -10.87 -0.91
CA HIS A 17 -3.07 -10.70 -2.03
C HIS A 17 -3.31 -9.21 -2.37
N CYS A 18 -3.49 -8.35 -1.37
CA CYS A 18 -3.68 -6.91 -1.53
C CYS A 18 -2.39 -6.11 -1.83
N ALA A 19 -1.22 -6.76 -1.83
CA ALA A 19 0.09 -6.10 -1.92
C ALA A 19 0.21 -5.05 -3.05
N PRO A 20 -0.30 -5.26 -4.28
CA PRO A 20 -0.19 -4.25 -5.32
C PRO A 20 -0.85 -2.91 -4.94
N ARG A 21 -2.04 -2.96 -4.35
CA ARG A 21 -2.79 -1.76 -3.93
C ARG A 21 -2.20 -1.15 -2.66
N LEU A 22 -1.67 -1.96 -1.73
CA LEU A 22 -0.95 -1.46 -0.55
C LEU A 22 0.30 -0.68 -0.95
N TYR A 23 1.12 -1.26 -1.85
CA TYR A 23 2.35 -0.64 -2.33
C TYR A 23 2.08 0.76 -2.89
N VAL A 24 1.14 0.87 -3.82
CA VAL A 24 0.79 2.16 -4.44
C VAL A 24 0.37 3.17 -3.38
N ARG A 25 -0.54 2.82 -2.46
CA ARG A 25 -1.04 3.79 -1.47
C ARG A 25 0.02 4.17 -0.44
N LEU A 26 0.95 3.29 -0.08
CA LEU A 26 2.09 3.63 0.77
C LEU A 26 3.06 4.59 0.04
N ALA A 27 3.32 4.34 -1.25
CA ALA A 27 4.20 5.16 -2.08
C ALA A 27 3.63 6.57 -2.36
N MET A 28 2.30 6.73 -2.35
CA MET A 28 1.66 8.05 -2.57
C MET A 28 2.04 9.13 -1.53
N ALA A 29 2.63 8.76 -0.38
CA ALA A 29 3.16 9.76 0.55
C ALA A 29 4.38 10.51 -0.02
N ASP A 30 5.10 9.95 -0.99
CA ASP A 30 6.21 10.60 -1.70
C ASP A 30 5.77 11.38 -2.94
N VAL A 31 4.52 11.19 -3.39
CA VAL A 31 3.99 11.81 -4.59
C VAL A 31 3.33 13.14 -4.26
N ALA A 32 3.60 14.17 -5.06
CA ALA A 32 2.97 15.49 -4.94
C ALA A 32 1.44 15.38 -5.05
N PRO A 33 0.65 16.14 -4.26
CA PRO A 33 -0.81 15.98 -4.19
C PRO A 33 -1.52 15.95 -5.54
N GLU A 34 -1.09 16.77 -6.48
CA GLU A 34 -1.69 16.95 -7.82
C GLU A 34 -1.40 15.76 -8.76
N GLN A 35 -0.36 14.98 -8.45
CA GLN A 35 0.10 13.83 -9.23
C GLN A 35 -0.37 12.48 -8.67
N ARG A 36 -1.05 12.49 -7.52
CA ARG A 36 -1.47 11.26 -6.83
C ARG A 36 -2.57 10.55 -7.60
N ALA A 37 -2.28 9.33 -8.04
CA ALA A 37 -3.31 8.43 -8.58
C ALA A 37 -4.30 7.94 -7.51
N LYS A 38 -3.92 7.97 -6.22
CA LYS A 38 -4.80 7.62 -5.10
C LYS A 38 -4.40 8.33 -3.82
N THR A 39 -5.30 8.37 -2.85
CA THR A 39 -4.98 8.85 -1.50
C THR A 39 -3.86 8.01 -0.88
N PRO A 40 -2.92 8.64 -0.15
CA PRO A 40 -1.91 7.91 0.60
C PRO A 40 -2.53 7.02 1.68
N MET A 41 -1.74 6.04 2.15
CA MET A 41 -2.05 5.21 3.30
C MET A 41 -1.13 5.59 4.48
N PRO A 42 -1.69 5.98 5.64
CA PRO A 42 -3.10 6.35 5.82
C PRO A 42 -3.44 7.65 5.06
N PRO A 43 -4.74 7.97 4.87
CA PRO A 43 -5.14 9.29 4.36
C PRO A 43 -4.58 10.39 5.26
N GLU A 44 -4.15 11.52 4.68
CA GLU A 44 -3.52 12.61 5.43
C GLU A 44 -4.42 13.18 6.53
N SER A 45 -5.74 13.18 6.31
CA SER A 45 -6.74 13.59 7.32
C SER A 45 -6.79 12.70 8.57
N MET A 46 -6.28 11.47 8.49
CA MET A 46 -6.23 10.52 9.60
C MET A 46 -4.91 10.59 10.38
N LEU A 47 -3.87 11.25 9.84
CA LEU A 47 -2.57 11.33 10.49
C LEU A 47 -2.60 11.96 11.90
N PRO A 48 -3.40 13.01 12.18
CA PRO A 48 -3.50 13.56 13.53
C PRO A 48 -3.99 12.55 14.57
N ALA A 49 -4.86 11.60 14.19
CA ALA A 49 -5.33 10.53 15.08
C ALA A 49 -4.22 9.56 15.48
N PHE A 50 -3.10 9.54 14.73
CA PHE A 50 -1.89 8.78 15.03
C PHE A 50 -0.75 9.66 15.55
N ALA A 51 -1.06 10.89 16.02
CA ALA A 51 -0.07 11.88 16.45
C ALA A 51 1.03 12.12 15.39
N SER A 52 0.63 12.19 14.12
CA SER A 52 1.52 12.35 12.98
C SER A 52 1.01 13.44 12.03
N ASP A 53 1.84 13.77 11.03
CA ASP A 53 1.57 14.72 9.95
C ASP A 53 2.17 14.18 8.64
N PRO A 54 1.86 14.76 7.47
CA PRO A 54 2.34 14.23 6.19
C PRO A 54 3.87 14.13 6.07
N ALA A 55 4.63 15.09 6.61
CA ALA A 55 6.08 15.09 6.54
C ALA A 55 6.68 14.03 7.48
N SER A 56 6.19 13.98 8.72
CA SER A 56 6.57 12.99 9.72
C SER A 56 6.26 11.57 9.24
N TRP A 57 5.08 11.33 8.65
CA TRP A 57 4.71 10.03 8.09
C TRP A 57 5.60 9.63 6.91
N ARG A 58 5.85 10.56 5.97
CA ARG A 58 6.71 10.33 4.81
C ARG A 58 8.10 9.87 5.23
N GLY A 59 8.70 10.53 6.21
CA GLY A 59 10.03 10.19 6.74
C GLY A 59 10.05 9.07 7.78
N SER A 60 8.90 8.47 8.13
CA SER A 60 8.84 7.54 9.25
C SER A 60 9.47 6.17 8.94
N PRO A 61 10.19 5.57 9.91
CA PRO A 61 10.71 4.21 9.77
C PRO A 61 9.58 3.16 9.68
N LEU A 62 8.42 3.45 10.27
CA LEU A 62 7.24 2.59 10.17
C LEU A 62 6.74 2.48 8.72
N ARG A 63 6.57 3.61 8.02
CA ARG A 63 6.17 3.61 6.61
C ARG A 63 7.21 2.88 5.76
N ALA A 64 8.49 3.15 5.98
CA ALA A 64 9.58 2.50 5.26
C ALA A 64 9.56 0.98 5.45
N GLY A 65 9.35 0.49 6.68
CA GLY A 65 9.24 -0.94 6.98
C GLY A 65 8.03 -1.59 6.31
N LEU A 66 6.87 -0.93 6.31
CA LEU A 66 5.67 -1.40 5.60
C LEU A 66 5.91 -1.47 4.09
N LEU A 67 6.52 -0.44 3.50
CA LEU A 67 6.82 -0.40 2.08
C LEU A 67 7.78 -1.54 1.70
N ALA A 68 8.88 -1.69 2.44
CA ALA A 68 9.87 -2.76 2.21
C ALA A 68 9.25 -4.16 2.32
N GLN A 69 8.36 -4.38 3.30
CA GLN A 69 7.67 -5.66 3.43
C GLN A 69 6.78 -5.96 2.20
N VAL A 70 6.02 -4.96 1.73
CA VAL A 70 5.15 -5.13 0.56
C VAL A 70 5.97 -5.33 -0.71
N GLU A 71 7.09 -4.61 -0.87
CA GLU A 71 8.04 -4.83 -1.96
C GLU A 71 8.58 -6.25 -1.98
N GLN A 72 8.91 -6.81 -0.82
CA GLN A 72 9.38 -8.18 -0.70
C GLN A 72 8.32 -9.19 -1.17
N TRP A 73 7.04 -8.97 -0.82
CA TRP A 73 5.95 -9.82 -1.29
C TRP A 73 5.79 -9.74 -2.82
N LEU A 74 5.81 -8.53 -3.39
CA LEU A 74 5.68 -8.34 -4.84
C LEU A 74 6.87 -8.93 -5.61
N ARG A 75 8.08 -8.81 -5.06
CA ARG A 75 9.28 -9.44 -5.63
C ARG A 75 9.22 -10.95 -5.57
N ALA A 76 8.70 -11.53 -4.48
CA ALA A 76 8.50 -12.97 -4.39
C ALA A 76 7.49 -13.49 -5.43
N GLU A 77 6.50 -12.69 -5.83
CA GLU A 77 5.52 -13.04 -6.87
C GLU A 77 6.07 -12.90 -8.30
N THR A 78 6.88 -11.88 -8.58
CA THR A 78 7.24 -11.48 -9.97
C THR A 78 8.72 -11.67 -10.31
N GLY A 79 9.58 -11.92 -9.31
CA GLY A 79 11.04 -11.92 -9.47
C GLY A 79 11.67 -10.53 -9.60
N GLN A 80 10.88 -9.46 -9.64
CA GLN A 80 11.35 -8.09 -9.87
C GLN A 80 10.90 -7.13 -8.75
N ALA A 81 11.65 -6.05 -8.54
CA ALA A 81 11.19 -4.99 -7.67
C ALA A 81 9.97 -4.28 -8.30
N PRO A 82 8.93 -3.94 -7.53
CA PRO A 82 7.79 -3.20 -8.05
C PRO A 82 8.22 -1.80 -8.51
N GLN A 83 7.66 -1.34 -9.63
CA GLN A 83 7.91 -0.01 -10.17
C GLN A 83 6.59 0.75 -10.23
N LEU A 84 6.47 1.84 -9.46
CA LEU A 84 5.23 2.58 -9.29
C LEU A 84 4.59 3.00 -10.63
N ALA A 85 5.39 3.55 -11.55
CA ALA A 85 4.91 3.98 -12.86
C ALA A 85 4.39 2.80 -13.70
N ALA A 86 5.09 1.67 -13.71
CA ALA A 86 4.68 0.48 -14.45
C ALA A 86 3.37 -0.11 -13.89
N MET A 87 3.23 -0.16 -12.56
CA MET A 87 2.00 -0.63 -11.92
C MET A 87 0.80 0.27 -12.22
N LEU A 88 1.03 1.57 -12.43
CA LEU A 88 -0.02 2.54 -12.72
C LEU A 88 -0.28 2.76 -14.22
N ALA A 89 0.45 2.10 -15.11
CA ALA A 89 0.27 2.25 -16.57
C ALA A 89 -1.16 1.89 -17.03
N GLY A 90 -1.79 0.90 -16.38
CA GLY A 90 -3.20 0.53 -16.63
C GLY A 90 -4.21 1.23 -15.70
N GLY A 91 -3.75 2.17 -14.86
CA GLY A 91 -4.55 2.79 -13.80
C GLY A 91 -4.64 1.96 -12.53
N TYR A 92 -4.87 2.65 -11.40
CA TYR A 92 -4.91 2.01 -10.07
C TYR A 92 -6.00 0.93 -9.95
N GLU A 93 -7.16 1.11 -10.59
CA GLU A 93 -8.26 0.15 -10.47
C GLU A 93 -8.05 -1.14 -11.27
N ALA A 94 -7.10 -1.17 -12.21
CA ALA A 94 -6.67 -2.40 -12.89
C ALA A 94 -5.82 -3.30 -11.98
N LEU A 95 -5.31 -2.80 -10.85
CA LEU A 95 -4.58 -3.60 -9.88
C LEU A 95 -5.52 -4.60 -9.19
N ARG A 96 -4.98 -5.81 -8.94
CA ARG A 96 -5.65 -6.88 -8.19
C ARG A 96 -6.40 -6.32 -6.97
N PRO A 97 -7.73 -6.47 -6.88
CA PRO A 97 -8.50 -5.95 -5.75
C PRO A 97 -8.12 -6.68 -4.46
N CYS A 98 -8.22 -6.00 -3.32
CA CYS A 98 -7.82 -6.57 -2.03
C CYS A 98 -8.82 -7.60 -1.50
N LEU A 99 -10.07 -7.51 -1.91
CA LEU A 99 -11.12 -8.45 -1.58
C LEU A 99 -11.60 -9.10 -2.87
N PRO A 100 -11.91 -10.41 -2.86
CA PRO A 100 -12.53 -11.06 -4.00
C PRO A 100 -13.86 -10.38 -4.35
N PRO A 101 -14.27 -10.42 -5.64
CA PRO A 101 -15.62 -9.99 -6.02
C PRO A 101 -16.65 -10.79 -5.21
N ARG A 102 -17.72 -10.12 -4.80
CA ARG A 102 -18.87 -10.77 -4.17
C ARG A 102 -19.71 -11.51 -5.18
#